data_AF-A0A836SLE5-F1
#
_entry.id   AF-A0A836SLE5-F1
#
_cell.length_a   1.000
_cell.length_b   1.000
_cell.length_c   1.000
_cell.angle_alpha   90.00
_cell.angle_beta   90.00
_cell.angle_gamma   90.00
#
_symmetry.space_group_name_H-M   'P 1'
#
loop_
_entity.id
_entity.type
_entity.pdbx_description
1 polymer ?
#
loop_
_entity_poly.entity_id
_entity_poly.type
_entity_poly.pdbx_seq_one_letter_code
_entity_poly.pdbx_strand_id
1 'polypeptide(L)'
;MWTLLGSLILLVHSSFSEEPVAVVVSVSGRAEWREGGRAPWKLAVKGLQLYQGSELRTGTLSRAVLVFVADGSRVLVNEDTELVVEAKGLGRVPRPTGRVRMFVGEVYSKVRSGREFEVETPVSVASVRGTEFDLSHDAELELTELIVVDGFVELSNALGRALAGAYMRTTARRGEPPAPPDTLSEGEVRERTRWAERAEPKWRLDLVPEGKGKVRVGEILEVSVRAISLRTGRRDESCGVTLNPLSVDLPGVTFSMDGGHTWTTAPAVKLDGGEGRFVLKGSKEGKAHIVATAPNCAPGELTVSVVSGKERKVIELEYLDEEGRNRRLRIELEE
;
A
#
# COMPACT_ATOMS: atom_id res chain seq x y z
N MET A 1 -58.90 30.31 -9.21
CA MET A 1 -57.57 30.96 -9.10
C MET A 1 -56.83 30.25 -7.98
N TRP A 2 -55.98 29.27 -8.31
CA TRP A 2 -55.18 28.48 -7.36
C TRP A 2 -53.71 28.73 -7.67
N THR A 3 -52.96 29.25 -6.70
CA THR A 3 -51.50 29.36 -6.78
C THR A 3 -50.89 28.29 -5.90
N LEU A 4 -50.24 27.30 -6.52
CA LEU A 4 -49.36 26.33 -5.88
C LEU A 4 -47.99 26.99 -5.67
N LEU A 5 -47.57 27.13 -4.41
CA LEU A 5 -46.22 27.53 -4.04
C LEU A 5 -45.39 26.26 -3.78
N GLY A 6 -44.43 25.95 -4.65
CA GLY A 6 -43.48 24.87 -4.46
C GLY A 6 -42.31 25.31 -3.58
N SER A 7 -42.10 24.65 -2.45
CA SER A 7 -40.94 24.86 -1.57
C SER A 7 -39.74 24.07 -2.09
N LEU A 8 -38.68 24.78 -2.48
CA LEU A 8 -37.40 24.21 -2.89
C LEU A 8 -36.55 23.94 -1.63
N ILE A 9 -36.36 22.67 -1.28
CA ILE A 9 -35.45 22.25 -0.20
C ILE A 9 -34.04 22.14 -0.78
N LEU A 10 -33.17 23.08 -0.41
CA LEU A 10 -31.73 23.01 -0.68
C LEU A 10 -31.06 22.05 0.31
N LEU A 11 -30.77 20.83 -0.14
CA LEU A 11 -29.92 19.88 0.58
C LEU A 11 -28.46 20.35 0.52
N VAL A 12 -28.01 21.06 1.55
CA VAL A 12 -26.60 21.34 1.77
C VAL A 12 -25.92 20.03 2.15
N HIS A 13 -25.25 19.41 1.18
CA HIS A 13 -24.40 18.25 1.43
C HIS A 13 -23.09 18.76 2.05
N SER A 14 -23.01 18.73 3.37
CA SER A 14 -21.74 18.90 4.06
C SER A 14 -20.84 17.73 3.70
N SER A 15 -19.93 17.94 2.76
CA SER A 15 -18.81 17.03 2.52
C SER A 15 -17.89 17.07 3.73
N PHE A 16 -18.13 16.21 4.72
CA PHE A 16 -17.12 15.88 5.71
C PHE A 16 -16.00 15.16 4.95
N SER A 17 -14.92 15.87 4.65
CA SER A 17 -13.67 15.23 4.25
C SER A 17 -13.14 14.52 5.49
N GLU A 18 -13.12 13.19 5.47
CA GLU A 18 -12.46 12.43 6.51
C GLU A 18 -10.97 12.81 6.50
N GLU A 19 -10.40 13.12 7.67
CA GLU A 19 -8.98 13.46 7.77
C GLU A 19 -8.16 12.16 7.83
N PRO A 20 -7.07 12.02 7.06
CA PRO A 20 -6.21 10.85 7.14
C PRO A 20 -5.54 10.78 8.51
N VAL A 21 -5.48 9.58 9.08
CA VAL A 21 -4.80 9.31 10.35
C VAL A 21 -3.30 9.17 10.13
N ALA A 22 -2.90 8.46 9.08
CA ALA A 22 -1.50 8.27 8.72
C ALA A 22 -1.29 8.27 7.20
N VAL A 23 -0.04 8.42 6.78
CA VAL A 23 0.38 8.31 5.38
C VAL A 23 1.50 7.29 5.28
N VAL A 24 1.42 6.40 4.28
CA VAL A 24 2.52 5.51 3.91
C VAL A 24 3.58 6.32 3.18
N VAL A 25 4.75 6.51 3.79
CA VAL A 25 5.84 7.32 3.21
C VAL A 25 6.91 6.47 2.53
N SER A 26 6.95 5.17 2.83
CA SER A 26 7.84 4.20 2.20
C SER A 26 7.21 2.80 2.23
N VAL A 27 7.45 2.03 1.17
CA VAL A 27 7.18 0.60 1.10
C VAL A 27 8.44 -0.06 0.54
N SER A 28 8.83 -1.17 1.14
CA SER A 28 9.89 -2.05 0.67
C SER A 28 9.30 -3.45 0.58
N GLY A 29 9.34 -4.12 -0.57
CA GLY A 29 8.64 -5.40 -0.72
C GLY A 29 7.15 -5.26 -1.06
N ARG A 30 6.35 -6.19 -0.55
CA ARG A 30 4.90 -6.28 -0.76
C ARG A 30 4.17 -5.93 0.54
N ALA A 31 3.63 -4.71 0.58
CA ALA A 31 2.67 -4.28 1.58
C ALA A 31 1.29 -4.19 0.94
N GLU A 32 0.25 -4.53 1.70
CA GLU A 32 -1.14 -4.48 1.28
C GLU A 32 -1.95 -3.72 2.32
N TRP A 33 -3.03 -3.09 1.89
CA TRP A 33 -3.94 -2.35 2.74
C TRP A 33 -5.39 -2.59 2.34
N ARG A 34 -6.32 -2.24 3.24
CA ARG A 34 -7.76 -2.16 2.96
C ARG A 34 -8.41 -1.12 3.87
N GLU A 35 -9.56 -0.59 3.46
CA GLU A 35 -10.30 0.42 4.25
C GLU A 35 -10.79 -0.11 5.61
N GLY A 36 -10.86 -1.45 5.75
CA GLY A 36 -11.27 -2.16 6.96
C GLY A 36 -12.31 -3.26 6.67
N GLY A 37 -12.38 -4.28 7.53
CA GLY A 37 -13.45 -5.27 7.49
C GLY A 37 -13.39 -6.23 6.30
N ARG A 38 -14.41 -6.22 5.41
CA ARG A 38 -14.54 -7.16 4.27
C ARG A 38 -14.02 -6.60 2.93
N ALA A 39 -13.44 -5.40 2.92
CA ALA A 39 -12.88 -4.83 1.71
C ALA A 39 -11.71 -5.70 1.18
N PRO A 40 -11.55 -5.80 -0.16
CA PRO A 40 -10.44 -6.56 -0.73
C PRO A 40 -9.10 -5.87 -0.45
N TRP A 41 -8.07 -6.66 -0.20
CA TRP A 41 -6.70 -6.18 -0.06
C TRP A 41 -6.19 -5.60 -1.38
N LYS A 42 -5.56 -4.42 -1.30
CA LYS A 42 -4.91 -3.71 -2.41
C LYS A 42 -3.44 -3.52 -2.08
N LEU A 43 -2.57 -3.43 -3.08
CA LEU A 43 -1.17 -3.08 -2.82
C LEU A 43 -1.07 -1.67 -2.23
N ALA A 44 -0.25 -1.53 -1.18
CA ALA A 44 0.10 -0.25 -0.60
C ALA A 44 1.30 0.33 -1.36
N VAL A 45 1.23 1.63 -1.64
CA VAL A 45 2.28 2.39 -2.33
C VAL A 45 2.58 3.67 -1.56
N LYS A 46 3.71 4.30 -1.88
CA LYS A 46 4.09 5.57 -1.26
C LYS A 46 3.04 6.64 -1.58
N GLY A 47 2.66 7.42 -0.57
CA GLY A 47 1.65 8.47 -0.65
C GLY A 47 0.24 7.99 -0.32
N LEU A 48 0.03 6.68 -0.11
CA LEU A 48 -1.26 6.15 0.35
C LEU A 48 -1.65 6.79 1.69
N GLN A 49 -2.87 7.34 1.74
CA GLN A 49 -3.49 7.85 2.95
C GLN A 49 -4.29 6.74 3.63
N LEU A 50 -4.05 6.56 4.94
CA LEU A 50 -4.75 5.63 5.79
C LEU A 50 -5.71 6.39 6.70
N TYR A 51 -6.97 6.00 6.67
CA TYR A 51 -8.06 6.60 7.45
C TYR A 51 -8.31 5.77 8.72
N GLN A 52 -9.21 6.27 9.58
CA GLN A 52 -9.59 5.57 10.81
C GLN A 52 -10.03 4.13 10.50
N GLY A 53 -9.38 3.15 11.13
CA GLY A 53 -9.73 1.73 10.95
C GLY A 53 -9.14 1.09 9.69
N SER A 54 -8.32 1.81 8.91
CA SER A 54 -7.60 1.20 7.79
C SER A 54 -6.64 0.13 8.28
N GLU A 55 -6.64 -1.00 7.60
CA GLU A 55 -5.77 -2.13 7.91
C GLU A 55 -4.59 -2.16 6.94
N LEU A 56 -3.42 -2.54 7.45
CA LEU A 56 -2.19 -2.71 6.70
C LEU A 56 -1.56 -4.04 7.08
N ARG A 57 -1.02 -4.74 6.08
CA ARG A 57 -0.16 -5.90 6.29
C ARG A 57 1.08 -5.89 5.41
N THR A 58 2.16 -6.44 5.92
CA THR A 58 3.43 -6.66 5.22
C THR A 58 3.67 -8.15 5.08
N GLY A 59 4.12 -8.60 3.90
CA GLY A 59 4.56 -9.98 3.72
C GLY A 59 6.02 -10.20 4.09
N THR A 60 6.50 -11.41 3.84
CA THR A 60 7.91 -11.79 4.01
C THR A 60 8.83 -10.88 3.19
N LEU A 61 9.99 -10.52 3.73
CA LEU A 61 10.96 -9.58 3.15
C LEU A 61 10.33 -8.24 2.73
N SER A 62 9.30 -7.81 3.45
CA SER A 62 8.55 -6.59 3.17
C SER A 62 8.42 -5.72 4.41
N ARG A 63 8.42 -4.40 4.22
CA ARG A 63 8.37 -3.39 5.28
C ARG A 63 7.59 -2.18 4.79
N ALA A 64 7.02 -1.44 5.73
CA ALA A 64 6.38 -0.15 5.44
C ALA A 64 6.79 0.90 6.48
N VAL A 65 6.72 2.16 6.09
CA VAL A 65 6.93 3.29 7.00
C VAL A 65 5.70 4.18 6.95
N LEU A 66 5.10 4.39 8.12
CA LEU A 66 3.94 5.23 8.34
C LEU A 66 4.35 6.52 9.05
N VAL A 67 3.72 7.62 8.67
CA VAL A 67 3.77 8.90 9.41
C VAL A 67 2.36 9.26 9.83
N PHE A 68 2.14 9.39 11.14
CA PHE A 68 0.86 9.86 11.69
C PHE A 68 0.70 11.35 11.48
N VAL A 69 -0.45 11.76 10.93
CA VAL A 69 -0.69 13.13 10.45
C VAL A 69 -0.79 14.13 11.60
N ALA A 70 -1.37 13.72 12.73
CA ALA A 70 -1.66 14.60 13.86
C ALA A 70 -0.42 15.11 14.63
N ASP A 71 0.69 14.38 14.54
CA ASP A 71 1.87 14.63 15.39
C ASP A 71 3.23 14.39 14.70
N GLY A 72 3.23 13.72 13.54
CA GLY A 72 4.45 13.37 12.80
C GLY A 72 5.17 12.13 13.36
N SER A 73 4.55 11.39 14.28
CA SER A 73 5.12 10.15 14.81
C SER A 73 5.30 9.13 13.69
N ARG A 74 6.44 8.44 13.71
CA ARG A 74 6.83 7.46 12.68
C ARG A 74 6.67 6.06 13.22
N VAL A 75 6.02 5.19 12.46
CA VAL A 75 5.91 3.76 12.75
C VAL A 75 6.48 3.00 11.56
N LEU A 76 7.57 2.29 11.81
CA LEU A 76 8.14 1.33 10.88
C LEU A 76 7.47 -0.01 11.16
N VAL A 77 7.04 -0.68 10.10
CA VAL A 77 6.30 -1.95 10.14
C VAL A 77 7.24 -3.00 9.54
N ASN A 78 7.61 -4.01 10.33
CA ASN A 78 8.52 -5.07 9.87
C ASN A 78 7.79 -6.06 8.96
N GLU A 79 8.45 -7.14 8.54
CA GLU A 79 7.83 -8.23 7.79
C GLU A 79 6.79 -8.99 8.61
N ASP A 80 5.90 -9.69 7.90
CA ASP A 80 4.87 -10.57 8.48
C ASP A 80 4.06 -9.90 9.62
N THR A 81 3.72 -8.63 9.42
CA THR A 81 3.02 -7.80 10.41
C THR A 81 1.63 -7.42 9.91
N GLU A 82 0.63 -7.50 10.78
CA GLU A 82 -0.75 -7.06 10.49
C GLU A 82 -1.23 -6.08 11.57
N LEU A 83 -1.74 -4.93 11.14
CA LEU A 83 -2.16 -3.86 12.03
C LEU A 83 -3.33 -3.04 11.51
N VAL A 84 -3.98 -2.32 12.43
CA VAL A 84 -4.99 -1.29 12.17
C VAL A 84 -4.45 0.05 12.63
N VAL A 85 -4.64 1.08 11.79
CA VAL A 85 -4.29 2.46 12.10
C VAL A 85 -5.52 3.20 12.66
N GLU A 86 -5.37 3.85 13.80
CA GLU A 86 -6.46 4.54 14.50
C GLU A 86 -5.99 5.88 15.12
N ALA A 87 -6.95 6.74 15.42
CA ALA A 87 -6.76 8.00 16.12
C ALA A 87 -7.82 8.18 17.20
N LYS A 88 -7.39 8.32 18.46
CA LYS A 88 -8.26 8.64 19.58
C LYS A 88 -8.58 10.14 19.59
N GLY A 89 -9.88 10.46 19.61
CA GLY A 89 -10.35 11.85 19.64
C GLY A 89 -10.38 12.55 18.28
N LEU A 90 -10.29 11.80 17.18
CA LEU A 90 -10.41 12.33 15.82
C LEU A 90 -11.71 13.14 15.66
N GLY A 91 -11.60 14.36 15.10
CA GLY A 91 -12.71 15.30 14.95
C GLY A 91 -13.30 15.87 16.26
N ARG A 92 -12.78 15.45 17.42
CA ARG A 92 -13.25 15.89 18.75
C ARG A 92 -12.23 16.75 19.49
N VAL A 93 -10.94 16.52 19.24
CA VAL A 93 -9.85 17.32 19.82
C VAL A 93 -8.93 17.85 18.71
N PRO A 94 -8.27 19.00 18.91
CA PRO A 94 -7.38 19.57 17.90
C PRO A 94 -6.15 18.71 17.57
N ARG A 95 -5.79 17.77 18.44
CA ARG A 95 -4.60 16.92 18.34
C ARG A 95 -4.96 15.52 18.82
N PRO A 96 -5.53 14.67 17.94
CA PRO A 96 -5.88 13.32 18.32
C PRO A 96 -4.61 12.49 18.61
N THR A 97 -4.76 11.50 19.49
CA THR A 97 -3.68 10.58 19.89
C THR A 97 -3.60 9.44 18.88
N GLY A 98 -2.44 9.25 18.26
CA GLY A 98 -2.21 8.15 17.32
C GLY A 98 -2.25 6.79 18.02
N ARG A 99 -2.83 5.79 17.36
CA ARG A 99 -2.88 4.41 17.83
C ARG A 99 -2.57 3.44 16.69
N VAL A 100 -1.80 2.41 17.01
CA VAL A 100 -1.68 1.19 16.21
C VAL A 100 -2.26 0.04 17.01
N ARG A 101 -3.21 -0.70 16.43
CA ARG A 101 -3.61 -2.02 16.95
C ARG A 101 -2.90 -3.08 16.12
N MET A 102 -1.92 -3.77 16.68
CA MET A 102 -1.13 -4.79 15.99
C MET A 102 -1.62 -6.18 16.41
N PHE A 103 -1.99 -7.00 15.43
CA PHE A 103 -2.48 -8.36 15.67
C PHE A 103 -1.36 -9.40 15.72
N VAL A 104 -0.29 -9.18 14.96
CA VAL A 104 0.90 -10.03 14.87
C VAL A 104 2.02 -9.22 14.23
N GLY A 105 3.27 -9.56 14.54
CA GLY A 105 4.46 -9.00 13.88
C GLY A 105 5.21 -8.01 14.77
N GLU A 106 5.86 -7.04 14.17
CA GLU A 106 6.80 -6.15 14.86
C GLU A 106 6.76 -4.73 14.30
N VAL A 107 6.73 -3.75 15.19
CA VAL A 107 6.77 -2.32 14.85
C VAL A 107 7.83 -1.58 15.65
N TYR A 108 8.54 -0.69 14.96
CA TYR A 108 9.46 0.24 15.59
C TYR A 108 8.87 1.64 15.50
N SER A 109 8.67 2.27 16.66
CA SER A 109 7.96 3.54 16.77
C SER A 109 8.89 4.64 17.28
N LYS A 110 8.91 5.75 16.56
CA LYS A 110 9.57 6.99 16.97
C LYS A 110 8.52 8.08 17.14
N VAL A 111 8.13 8.29 18.40
CA VAL A 111 7.05 9.19 18.80
C VAL A 111 7.64 10.56 19.12
N ARG A 112 7.02 11.62 18.58
CA ARG A 112 7.53 12.98 18.77
C ARG A 112 7.45 13.39 20.26
N SER A 113 8.47 14.11 20.73
CA SER A 113 8.50 14.61 22.11
C SER A 113 7.21 15.36 22.49
N GLY A 114 6.68 15.06 23.68
CA GLY A 114 5.46 15.65 24.21
C GLY A 114 4.15 15.15 23.57
N ARG A 115 4.21 14.15 22.69
CA ARG A 115 3.05 13.54 22.04
C ARG A 115 2.77 12.16 22.61
N GLU A 116 1.49 11.89 22.81
CA GLU A 116 1.00 10.59 23.24
C GLU A 116 0.81 9.69 22.02
N PHE A 117 1.08 8.41 22.22
CA PHE A 117 0.87 7.38 21.23
C PHE A 117 0.61 6.06 21.93
N GLU A 118 -0.15 5.18 21.30
CA GLU A 118 -0.46 3.85 21.85
C GLU A 118 -0.24 2.75 20.82
N VAL A 119 0.42 1.67 21.22
CA VAL A 119 0.47 0.41 20.47
C VAL A 119 -0.26 -0.64 21.29
N GLU A 120 -1.35 -1.16 20.74
CA GLU A 120 -2.18 -2.20 21.36
C GLU A 120 -1.95 -3.54 20.67
N THR A 121 -1.80 -4.59 21.47
CA THR A 121 -1.79 -5.99 21.05
C THR A 121 -2.95 -6.75 21.72
N PRO A 122 -3.25 -8.00 21.31
CA PRO A 122 -4.28 -8.80 21.97
C PRO A 122 -4.09 -9.02 23.48
N VAL A 123 -2.87 -8.81 24.01
CA VAL A 123 -2.51 -9.09 25.41
C VAL A 123 -2.09 -7.85 26.21
N SER A 124 -1.85 -6.70 25.57
CA SER A 124 -1.34 -5.51 26.25
C SER A 124 -1.52 -4.21 25.46
N VAL A 125 -1.36 -3.08 26.15
CA VAL A 125 -1.27 -1.74 25.57
C VAL A 125 0.02 -1.09 26.04
N ALA A 126 0.88 -0.69 25.10
CA ALA A 126 2.03 0.15 25.32
C ALA A 126 1.62 1.62 25.13
N SER A 127 1.63 2.39 26.22
CA SER A 127 1.33 3.82 26.23
C SER A 127 2.60 4.62 26.41
N VAL A 128 2.78 5.65 25.59
CA VAL A 128 4.03 6.42 25.57
C VAL A 128 3.81 7.92 25.49
N ARG A 129 4.85 8.65 25.88
CA ARG A 129 4.94 10.09 25.64
C ARG A 129 6.35 10.46 25.16
N GLY A 130 6.51 10.67 23.86
CA GLY A 130 7.78 11.05 23.26
C GLY A 130 8.91 10.04 23.48
N THR A 131 8.78 8.86 22.88
CA THR A 131 9.71 7.73 23.06
C THR A 131 10.14 7.13 21.73
N GLU A 132 11.21 6.35 21.80
CA GLU A 132 11.67 5.49 20.72
C GLU A 132 11.71 4.05 21.23
N PHE A 133 10.96 3.14 20.60
CA PHE A 133 10.80 1.78 21.10
C PHE A 133 10.44 0.81 19.99
N ASP A 134 10.77 -0.44 20.22
CA ASP A 134 10.38 -1.59 19.41
C ASP A 134 9.35 -2.43 20.18
N LEU A 135 8.33 -2.92 19.48
CA LEU A 135 7.33 -3.80 20.05
C LEU A 135 7.01 -4.91 19.06
N SER A 136 7.14 -6.16 19.51
CA SER A 136 6.75 -7.35 18.77
C SER A 136 5.61 -8.09 19.46
N HIS A 137 4.80 -8.79 18.68
CA HIS A 137 3.76 -9.68 19.16
C HIS A 137 3.73 -10.98 18.36
N ASP A 138 3.91 -12.07 19.08
CA ASP A 138 3.74 -13.43 18.59
C ASP A 138 2.32 -13.91 18.93
N ALA A 139 1.53 -14.19 17.89
CA ALA A 139 0.14 -14.62 18.03
C ALA A 139 -0.01 -16.08 18.49
N GLU A 140 0.96 -16.95 18.20
CA GLU A 140 0.94 -18.35 18.62
C GLU A 140 1.33 -18.51 20.10
N LEU A 141 2.35 -17.76 20.52
CA LEU A 141 2.83 -17.72 21.91
C LEU A 141 2.03 -16.76 22.79
N GLU A 142 1.15 -15.96 22.19
CA GLU A 142 0.37 -14.89 22.82
C GLU A 142 1.24 -13.99 23.70
N LEU A 143 2.38 -13.58 23.13
CA LEU A 143 3.47 -12.90 23.82
C LEU A 143 3.75 -11.58 23.12
N THR A 144 3.67 -10.48 23.86
CA THR A 144 4.23 -9.20 23.46
C THR A 144 5.59 -8.98 24.13
N GLU A 145 6.58 -8.59 23.35
CA GLU A 145 7.87 -8.10 23.84
C GLU A 145 8.02 -6.61 23.48
N LEU A 146 8.46 -5.82 24.45
CA LEU A 146 8.72 -4.39 24.33
C LEU A 146 10.19 -4.14 24.66
N ILE A 147 10.88 -3.42 23.79
CA ILE A 147 12.25 -2.93 24.00
C ILE A 147 12.26 -1.42 23.83
N VAL A 148 12.68 -0.70 24.86
CA VAL A 148 12.73 0.76 24.83
C VAL A 148 14.13 1.21 24.43
N VAL A 149 14.22 2.01 23.37
CA VAL A 149 15.46 2.61 22.88
C VAL A 149 15.71 3.94 23.59
N ASP A 150 14.69 4.77 23.72
CA ASP A 150 14.74 6.07 24.39
C ASP A 150 13.40 6.43 25.06
N GLY A 151 13.48 7.11 26.20
CA GLY A 151 12.33 7.55 26.99
C GLY A 151 11.72 6.47 27.90
N PHE A 152 10.40 6.50 28.08
CA PHE A 152 9.65 5.61 28.99
C PHE A 152 8.35 5.11 28.38
N VAL A 153 8.11 3.81 28.49
CA VAL A 153 6.91 3.14 27.99
C VAL A 153 6.20 2.43 29.14
N GLU A 154 4.92 2.72 29.34
CA GLU A 154 4.06 1.93 30.23
C GLU A 154 3.42 0.80 29.41
N LEU A 155 3.82 -0.45 29.68
CA LEU A 155 3.15 -1.63 29.16
C LEU A 155 2.10 -2.07 30.18
N SER A 156 0.84 -2.17 29.77
CA SER A 156 -0.28 -2.44 30.67
C SER A 156 -1.26 -3.44 30.11
N ASN A 157 -1.97 -4.14 30.99
CA ASN A 157 -3.17 -4.91 30.66
C ASN A 157 -4.14 -4.90 31.86
N ALA A 158 -5.20 -5.69 31.81
CA ALA A 158 -6.21 -5.73 32.87
C ALA A 158 -5.68 -6.23 34.23
N LEU A 159 -4.52 -6.91 34.25
CA LEU A 159 -3.95 -7.55 35.44
C LEU A 159 -2.85 -6.70 36.09
N GLY A 160 -2.27 -5.74 35.36
CA GLY A 160 -1.20 -4.90 35.90
C GLY A 160 -0.50 -4.04 34.86
N ARG A 161 0.63 -3.46 35.27
CA ARG A 161 1.46 -2.58 34.43
C ARG A 161 2.94 -2.68 34.80
N ALA A 162 3.79 -2.42 33.83
CA ALA A 162 5.23 -2.28 33.97
C ALA A 162 5.69 -0.99 33.26
N LEU A 163 6.59 -0.23 33.89
CA LEU A 163 7.19 0.98 33.32
C LEU A 163 8.63 0.67 32.91
N ALA A 164 8.88 0.56 31.61
CA ALA A 164 10.21 0.34 31.05
C ALA A 164 10.83 1.68 30.62
N GLY A 165 12.06 1.95 31.04
CA GLY A 165 12.86 3.10 30.59
C GLY A 165 13.82 2.73 29.47
N ALA A 166 14.62 3.69 29.00
CA ALA A 166 15.64 3.46 27.99
C ALA A 166 16.54 2.25 28.30
N TYR A 167 16.79 1.44 27.29
CA TYR A 167 17.53 0.18 27.35
C TYR A 167 16.92 -0.88 28.27
N MET A 168 15.62 -0.79 28.55
CA MET A 168 14.90 -1.84 29.25
C MET A 168 14.01 -2.64 28.31
N ARG A 169 13.80 -3.89 28.69
CA ARG A 169 12.90 -4.84 28.07
C ARG A 169 11.81 -5.24 29.05
N THR A 170 10.59 -5.44 28.58
CA THR A 170 9.52 -6.09 29.35
C THR A 170 8.65 -6.91 28.40
N THR A 171 7.86 -7.83 28.95
CA THR A 171 6.96 -8.68 28.19
C THR A 171 5.57 -8.72 28.82
N ALA A 172 4.56 -9.02 28.00
CA ALA A 172 3.22 -9.36 28.46
C ALA A 172 2.76 -10.65 27.78
N ARG A 173 2.25 -11.59 28.57
CA ARG A 173 1.64 -12.85 28.11
C ARG A 173 0.15 -12.87 28.40
N ARG A 174 -0.63 -13.64 27.63
CA ARG A 174 -2.05 -13.84 27.95
C ARG A 174 -2.22 -14.37 29.38
N GLY A 175 -3.11 -13.75 30.14
CA GLY A 175 -3.48 -14.20 31.48
C GLY A 175 -2.50 -13.81 32.59
N GLU A 176 -1.43 -13.09 32.27
CA GLU A 176 -0.42 -12.62 33.23
C GLU A 176 -0.29 -11.09 33.21
N PRO A 177 0.01 -10.42 34.34
CA PRO A 177 0.41 -9.02 34.30
C PRO A 177 1.75 -8.86 33.55
N PRO A 178 2.04 -7.68 32.98
CA PRO A 178 3.34 -7.41 32.38
C PRO A 178 4.49 -7.70 33.36
N ALA A 179 5.54 -8.35 32.87
CA ALA A 179 6.68 -8.74 33.68
C ALA A 179 7.48 -7.51 34.15
N PRO A 180 8.11 -7.56 35.34
CA PRO A 180 9.06 -6.52 35.74
C PRO A 180 10.14 -6.31 34.66
N PRO A 181 10.47 -5.07 34.28
CA PRO A 181 11.46 -4.84 33.23
C PRO A 181 12.86 -5.31 33.62
N ASP A 182 13.58 -5.86 32.65
CA ASP A 182 15.00 -6.20 32.73
C ASP A 182 15.84 -5.21 31.90
N THR A 183 17.12 -5.06 32.25
CA THR A 183 18.03 -4.13 31.55
C THR A 183 18.81 -4.86 30.47
N LEU A 184 18.89 -4.24 29.29
CA LEU A 184 19.72 -4.66 28.19
C LEU A 184 20.91 -3.71 28.04
N SER A 185 22.01 -4.20 27.47
CA SER A 185 23.08 -3.34 26.99
C SER A 185 22.65 -2.58 25.73
N GLU A 186 23.29 -1.44 25.46
CA GLU A 186 23.07 -0.68 24.22
C GLU A 186 23.34 -1.53 22.97
N GLY A 187 24.33 -2.43 23.03
CA GLY A 187 24.67 -3.36 21.96
C GLY A 187 23.53 -4.33 21.65
N GLU A 188 22.91 -4.91 22.69
CA GLU A 188 21.77 -5.82 22.55
C GLU A 188 20.54 -5.11 21.99
N VAL A 189 20.24 -3.90 22.47
CA VAL A 189 19.13 -3.10 21.91
C VAL A 189 19.37 -2.82 20.43
N ARG A 190 20.57 -2.35 20.05
CA ARG A 190 20.93 -2.08 18.66
C ARG A 190 20.87 -3.32 17.79
N GLU A 191 21.26 -4.48 18.30
CA GLU A 191 21.18 -5.74 17.56
C GLU A 191 19.72 -6.11 17.27
N ARG A 192 18.88 -6.08 18.30
CA ARG A 192 17.46 -6.45 18.21
C ARG A 192 16.67 -5.49 17.32
N THR A 193 16.94 -4.19 17.39
CA THR A 193 16.23 -3.16 16.61
C THR A 193 16.87 -2.83 15.25
N ARG A 194 17.97 -3.50 14.86
CA ARG A 194 18.71 -3.21 13.61
C ARG A 194 17.84 -3.32 12.35
N TRP A 195 16.77 -4.09 12.40
CA TRP A 195 15.85 -4.20 11.28
C TRP A 195 15.24 -2.85 10.88
N ALA A 196 15.05 -1.92 11.83
CA ALA A 196 14.47 -0.61 11.60
C ALA A 196 15.33 0.23 10.62
N GLU A 197 16.65 0.08 10.66
CA GLU A 197 17.59 0.72 9.72
C GLU A 197 17.40 0.24 8.26
N ARG A 198 16.74 -0.91 8.07
CA ARG A 198 16.48 -1.55 6.78
C ARG A 198 15.02 -1.38 6.31
N ALA A 199 14.23 -0.56 6.99
CA ALA A 199 12.83 -0.32 6.63
C ALA A 199 12.67 0.43 5.30
N GLU A 200 13.64 1.27 4.93
CA GLU A 200 13.65 1.93 3.63
C GLU A 200 14.30 1.07 2.55
N PRO A 201 13.73 1.02 1.34
CA PRO A 201 14.28 0.24 0.24
C PRO A 201 15.61 0.82 -0.25
N LYS A 202 16.46 -0.01 -0.84
CA LYS A 202 17.74 0.42 -1.44
C LYS A 202 17.65 0.66 -2.95
N TRP A 203 16.58 0.18 -3.57
CA TRP A 203 16.34 0.21 -5.01
C TRP A 203 14.83 0.23 -5.30
N ARG A 204 14.46 0.60 -6.51
CA ARG A 204 13.07 0.69 -6.98
C ARG A 204 12.90 0.06 -8.36
N LEU A 205 11.66 -0.25 -8.73
CA LEU A 205 11.31 -0.69 -10.08
C LEU A 205 10.83 0.49 -10.92
N ASP A 206 11.42 0.64 -12.11
CA ASP A 206 10.91 1.53 -13.16
C ASP A 206 10.24 0.69 -14.25
N LEU A 207 8.94 0.92 -14.45
CA LEU A 207 8.16 0.32 -15.54
C LEU A 207 8.06 1.35 -16.66
N VAL A 208 8.68 1.04 -17.80
CA VAL A 208 8.77 1.95 -18.94
C VAL A 208 8.04 1.31 -20.12
N PRO A 209 6.83 1.79 -20.47
CA PRO A 209 6.10 1.31 -21.63
C PRO A 209 6.76 1.80 -22.91
N GLU A 210 6.60 1.05 -23.99
CA GLU A 210 6.87 1.56 -25.32
C GLU A 210 5.95 2.76 -25.63
N GLY A 211 6.52 3.83 -26.16
CA GLY A 211 5.77 5.05 -26.45
C GLY A 211 5.24 5.74 -25.19
N LYS A 212 3.95 6.11 -25.20
CA LYS A 212 3.32 6.95 -24.16
C LYS A 212 2.37 6.18 -23.23
N GLY A 213 2.48 4.85 -23.17
CA GLY A 213 1.57 4.02 -22.36
C GLY A 213 0.11 4.10 -22.83
N LYS A 214 -0.12 4.22 -24.13
CA LYS A 214 -1.44 4.13 -24.76
C LYS A 214 -1.46 2.95 -25.72
N VAL A 215 -2.46 2.10 -25.60
CA VAL A 215 -2.63 0.89 -26.44
C VAL A 215 -4.09 0.75 -26.83
N ARG A 216 -4.38 0.28 -28.04
CA ARG A 216 -5.77 -0.02 -28.42
C ARG A 216 -6.22 -1.34 -27.85
N VAL A 217 -7.53 -1.50 -27.70
CA VAL A 217 -8.13 -2.81 -27.38
C VAL A 217 -7.61 -3.87 -28.35
N GLY A 218 -7.08 -4.97 -27.81
CA GLY A 218 -6.54 -6.10 -28.56
C GLY A 218 -5.10 -5.92 -29.07
N GLU A 219 -4.56 -4.70 -29.10
CA GLU A 219 -3.16 -4.45 -29.45
C GLU A 219 -2.22 -4.78 -28.28
N ILE A 220 -0.96 -5.08 -28.61
CA ILE A 220 0.09 -5.41 -27.66
C ILE A 220 0.91 -4.15 -27.35
N LEU A 221 1.25 -3.97 -26.07
CA LEU A 221 2.19 -2.95 -25.59
C LEU A 221 3.36 -3.63 -24.89
N GLU A 222 4.59 -3.39 -25.36
CA GLU A 222 5.80 -3.81 -24.64
C GLU A 222 6.08 -2.88 -23.45
N VAL A 223 6.49 -3.46 -22.33
CA VAL A 223 6.92 -2.74 -21.13
C VAL A 223 8.26 -3.31 -20.68
N SER A 224 9.25 -2.45 -20.57
CA SER A 224 10.52 -2.78 -19.93
C SER A 224 10.45 -2.49 -18.43
N VAL A 225 11.09 -3.35 -17.64
CA VAL A 225 11.19 -3.21 -16.18
C VAL A 225 12.65 -3.11 -15.82
N ARG A 226 13.01 -2.08 -15.04
CA ARG A 226 14.39 -1.81 -14.63
C ARG A 226 14.49 -1.71 -13.11
N ALA A 227 15.46 -2.40 -12.53
CA ALA A 227 15.84 -2.21 -11.14
C ALA A 227 16.81 -1.02 -11.03
N ILE A 228 16.41 0.04 -10.35
CA ILE A 228 17.17 1.28 -10.21
C ILE A 228 17.64 1.43 -8.75
N SER A 229 18.95 1.58 -8.54
CA SER A 229 19.49 1.89 -7.23
C SER A 229 19.07 3.29 -6.78
N LEU A 230 18.51 3.40 -5.57
CA LEU A 230 18.12 4.70 -5.00
C LEU A 230 19.34 5.54 -4.59
N ARG A 231 20.50 4.92 -4.39
CA ARG A 231 21.75 5.60 -4.05
C ARG A 231 22.40 6.26 -5.27
N THR A 232 22.41 5.59 -6.42
CA THR A 232 23.13 6.06 -7.62
C THR A 232 22.22 6.60 -8.71
N GLY A 233 20.91 6.31 -8.65
CA GLY A 233 19.94 6.63 -9.70
C GLY A 233 20.15 5.84 -11.00
N ARG A 234 21.02 4.82 -11.00
CA ARG A 234 21.34 3.99 -12.18
C ARG A 234 20.78 2.58 -12.02
N ARG A 235 20.66 1.87 -13.15
CA ARG A 235 20.32 0.45 -13.17
C ARG A 235 21.30 -0.33 -12.29
N ASP A 236 20.76 -1.21 -11.45
CA ASP A 236 21.56 -2.13 -10.64
C ASP A 236 21.81 -3.41 -11.43
N GLU A 237 22.97 -3.48 -12.09
CA GLU A 237 23.36 -4.62 -12.93
C GLU A 237 23.64 -5.90 -12.14
N SER A 238 23.77 -5.80 -10.81
CA SER A 238 23.91 -6.97 -9.93
C SER A 238 22.57 -7.58 -9.53
N CYS A 239 21.45 -6.92 -9.86
CA CYS A 239 20.12 -7.34 -9.46
C CYS A 239 19.63 -8.52 -10.32
N GLY A 240 19.57 -9.70 -9.72
CA GLY A 240 18.84 -10.85 -10.24
C GLY A 240 17.67 -11.18 -9.33
N VAL A 241 16.43 -10.99 -9.80
CA VAL A 241 15.23 -11.20 -8.97
C VAL A 241 14.02 -11.56 -9.83
N THR A 242 13.16 -12.42 -9.30
CA THR A 242 11.82 -12.64 -9.86
C THR A 242 10.84 -11.73 -9.13
N LEU A 243 10.10 -10.93 -9.88
CA LEU A 243 9.06 -10.07 -9.33
C LEU A 243 7.93 -10.92 -8.75
N ASN A 244 7.25 -10.38 -7.74
CA ASN A 244 5.94 -10.88 -7.36
C ASN A 244 4.96 -10.72 -8.54
N PRO A 245 3.88 -11.52 -8.60
CA PRO A 245 2.85 -11.34 -9.63
C PRO A 245 2.39 -9.89 -9.72
N LEU A 246 2.38 -9.34 -10.93
CA LEU A 246 1.96 -7.96 -11.15
C LEU A 246 0.50 -7.79 -10.72
N SER A 247 0.20 -6.64 -10.09
CA SER A 247 -1.17 -6.25 -9.78
C SER A 247 -1.68 -5.28 -10.83
N VAL A 248 -2.93 -5.43 -11.25
CA VAL A 248 -3.61 -4.52 -12.17
C VAL A 248 -5.06 -4.36 -11.73
N ASP A 249 -5.54 -3.13 -11.72
CA ASP A 249 -6.89 -2.79 -11.26
C ASP A 249 -7.96 -2.81 -12.37
N LEU A 250 -7.55 -2.82 -13.64
CA LEU A 250 -8.45 -2.91 -14.79
C LEU A 250 -8.70 -4.38 -15.19
N PRO A 251 -9.93 -4.90 -15.05
CA PRO A 251 -10.25 -6.25 -15.49
C PRO A 251 -10.09 -6.40 -17.01
N GLY A 252 -9.58 -7.56 -17.44
CA GLY A 252 -9.41 -7.87 -18.86
C GLY A 252 -8.05 -7.45 -19.45
N VAL A 253 -7.14 -6.92 -18.62
CA VAL A 253 -5.71 -6.83 -18.94
C VAL A 253 -5.06 -8.19 -18.73
N THR A 254 -4.29 -8.64 -19.72
CA THR A 254 -3.49 -9.87 -19.65
C THR A 254 -2.06 -9.58 -20.07
N PHE A 255 -1.14 -10.39 -19.56
CA PHE A 255 0.30 -10.21 -19.71
C PHE A 255 0.94 -11.43 -20.37
N SER A 256 2.06 -11.22 -21.04
CA SER A 256 2.84 -12.27 -21.68
C SER A 256 4.34 -12.02 -21.52
N MET A 257 5.08 -13.05 -21.12
CA MET A 257 6.53 -13.00 -20.91
C MET A 257 7.32 -13.56 -22.10
N ASP A 258 6.64 -14.12 -23.09
CA ASP A 258 7.22 -14.78 -24.25
C ASP A 258 6.90 -14.04 -25.56
N GLY A 259 6.53 -12.75 -25.49
CA GLY A 259 6.24 -11.94 -26.69
C GLY A 259 4.86 -12.18 -27.29
N GLY A 260 3.92 -12.72 -26.52
CA GLY A 260 2.51 -12.86 -26.91
C GLY A 260 2.05 -14.27 -27.26
N HIS A 261 2.90 -15.29 -27.07
CA HIS A 261 2.53 -16.69 -27.35
C HIS A 261 1.64 -17.26 -26.24
N THR A 262 1.95 -16.97 -24.97
CA THR A 262 1.12 -17.34 -23.81
C THR A 262 0.67 -16.13 -23.02
N TRP A 263 -0.55 -16.16 -22.49
CA TRP A 263 -1.19 -15.04 -21.79
C TRP A 263 -1.64 -15.45 -20.39
N THR A 264 -1.39 -14.60 -19.39
CA THR A 264 -1.74 -14.82 -17.98
C THR A 264 -2.23 -13.53 -17.31
N THR A 265 -2.98 -13.67 -16.22
CA THR A 265 -3.38 -12.56 -15.34
C THR A 265 -2.44 -12.37 -14.14
N ALA A 266 -1.53 -13.31 -13.90
CA ALA A 266 -0.57 -13.29 -12.78
C ALA A 266 0.86 -13.53 -13.29
N PRO A 267 1.48 -12.56 -13.98
CA PRO A 267 2.78 -12.74 -14.61
C PRO A 267 3.93 -12.72 -13.59
N ALA A 268 4.88 -13.65 -13.73
CA ALA A 268 6.15 -13.64 -13.01
C ALA A 268 7.26 -13.11 -13.92
N VAL A 269 7.58 -11.82 -13.81
CA VAL A 269 8.66 -11.20 -14.59
C VAL A 269 9.99 -11.51 -13.90
N LYS A 270 10.97 -12.03 -14.64
CA LYS A 270 12.34 -12.19 -14.15
C LYS A 270 13.18 -10.99 -14.59
N LEU A 271 13.94 -10.42 -13.66
CA LEU A 271 15.00 -9.46 -13.95
C LEU A 271 16.34 -10.19 -13.97
N ASP A 272 17.10 -9.96 -15.03
CA ASP A 272 18.48 -10.41 -15.18
C ASP A 272 19.35 -9.18 -15.49
N GLY A 273 20.43 -9.00 -14.74
CA GLY A 273 21.22 -7.77 -14.82
C GLY A 273 20.42 -6.49 -14.52
N GLY A 274 19.40 -6.59 -13.67
CA GLY A 274 18.50 -5.50 -13.31
C GLY A 274 17.51 -5.10 -14.41
N GLU A 275 17.30 -5.93 -15.44
CA GLU A 275 16.37 -5.64 -16.52
C GLU A 275 15.51 -6.85 -16.87
N GLY A 276 14.25 -6.58 -17.21
CA GLY A 276 13.30 -7.58 -17.68
C GLY A 276 12.26 -6.91 -18.57
N ARG A 277 11.43 -7.71 -19.22
CA ARG A 277 10.37 -7.20 -20.11
C ARG A 277 9.14 -8.07 -20.01
N PHE A 278 8.01 -7.46 -20.32
CA PHE A 278 6.78 -8.16 -20.59
C PHE A 278 5.99 -7.40 -21.66
N VAL A 279 5.02 -8.07 -22.25
CA VAL A 279 4.01 -7.41 -23.06
C VAL A 279 2.65 -7.53 -22.40
N LEU A 280 1.77 -6.56 -22.65
CA LEU A 280 0.39 -6.56 -22.16
C LEU A 280 -0.59 -6.31 -23.30
N LYS A 281 -1.83 -6.77 -23.11
CA LYS A 281 -2.97 -6.41 -23.96
C LYS A 281 -4.22 -6.18 -23.10
N GLY A 282 -5.03 -5.22 -23.48
CA GLY A 282 -6.32 -4.93 -22.85
C GLY A 282 -7.49 -5.40 -23.72
N SER A 283 -8.50 -6.02 -23.11
CA SER A 283 -9.76 -6.39 -23.77
C SER A 283 -10.89 -5.37 -23.58
N LYS A 284 -10.68 -4.36 -22.73
CA LYS A 284 -11.65 -3.30 -22.42
C LYS A 284 -10.94 -1.97 -22.31
N GLU A 285 -11.65 -0.91 -22.68
CA GLU A 285 -11.19 0.46 -22.50
C GLU A 285 -11.10 0.84 -21.02
N GLY A 286 -10.13 1.67 -20.69
CA GLY A 286 -9.92 2.14 -19.33
C GLY A 286 -8.47 2.53 -19.06
N LYS A 287 -8.23 3.01 -17.84
CA LYS A 287 -6.88 3.19 -17.31
C LYS A 287 -6.55 1.97 -16.46
N ALA A 288 -5.48 1.27 -16.83
CA ALA A 288 -4.91 0.19 -16.07
C ALA A 288 -3.76 0.73 -15.22
N HIS A 289 -3.91 0.70 -13.91
CA HIS A 289 -2.85 0.97 -12.95
C HIS A 289 -2.16 -0.36 -12.61
N ILE A 290 -0.92 -0.48 -13.05
CA ILE A 290 -0.10 -1.67 -12.89
C ILE A 290 0.93 -1.39 -11.79
N VAL A 291 1.01 -2.28 -10.82
CA VAL A 291 1.98 -2.20 -9.73
C VAL A 291 2.84 -3.46 -9.73
N ALA A 292 4.16 -3.27 -9.73
CA ALA A 292 5.15 -4.31 -9.61
C ALA A 292 5.85 -4.22 -8.25
N THR A 293 6.11 -5.37 -7.65
CA THR A 293 6.84 -5.46 -6.38
C THR A 293 7.87 -6.59 -6.43
N ALA A 294 8.89 -6.49 -5.60
CA ALA A 294 9.92 -7.52 -5.40
C ALA A 294 10.46 -7.40 -3.97
N PRO A 295 11.08 -8.45 -3.41
CA PRO A 295 11.66 -8.41 -2.06
C PRO A 295 12.59 -7.20 -1.86
N ASN A 296 12.46 -6.51 -0.73
CA ASN A 296 13.29 -5.35 -0.36
C ASN A 296 13.33 -4.20 -1.39
N CYS A 297 12.26 -4.02 -2.18
CA CYS A 297 12.17 -3.07 -3.29
C CYS A 297 11.08 -2.01 -3.07
N ALA A 298 11.32 -0.76 -3.46
CA ALA A 298 10.22 0.18 -3.61
C ALA A 298 9.31 -0.24 -4.78
N PRO A 299 7.97 -0.31 -4.58
CA PRO A 299 7.05 -0.64 -5.66
C PRO A 299 7.24 0.24 -6.90
N GLY A 300 7.14 -0.37 -8.08
CA GLY A 300 7.10 0.34 -9.36
C GLY A 300 5.66 0.46 -9.85
N GLU A 301 5.30 1.63 -10.37
CA GLU A 301 3.94 1.93 -10.82
C GLU A 301 3.93 2.36 -12.28
N LEU A 302 2.95 1.89 -13.04
CA LEU A 302 2.71 2.27 -14.43
C LEU A 302 1.22 2.44 -14.68
N THR A 303 0.83 3.57 -15.27
CA THR A 303 -0.53 3.76 -15.78
C THR A 303 -0.53 3.58 -17.30
N VAL A 304 -1.35 2.66 -17.79
CA VAL A 304 -1.59 2.45 -19.22
C VAL A 304 -3.03 2.82 -19.57
N SER A 305 -3.23 3.54 -20.66
CA SER A 305 -4.57 3.82 -21.19
C SER A 305 -4.89 2.84 -22.32
N VAL A 306 -5.86 1.96 -22.09
CA VAL A 306 -6.46 1.13 -23.13
C VAL A 306 -7.59 1.92 -23.78
N VAL A 307 -7.48 2.17 -25.08
CA VAL A 307 -8.44 3.00 -25.83
C VAL A 307 -9.14 2.19 -26.91
N SER A 308 -10.33 2.63 -27.34
CA SER A 308 -10.98 2.05 -28.49
C SER A 308 -10.04 2.11 -29.69
N GLY A 309 -10.08 1.08 -30.55
CA GLY A 309 -9.68 1.32 -31.93
C GLY A 309 -10.57 2.43 -32.50
N LYS A 310 -10.03 3.29 -33.38
CA LYS A 310 -10.93 4.11 -34.22
C LYS A 310 -11.87 3.13 -34.90
N GLU A 311 -13.16 3.12 -34.52
CA GLU A 311 -14.16 2.54 -35.40
C GLU A 311 -14.07 3.34 -36.68
N ARG A 312 -13.74 2.70 -37.81
CA ARG A 312 -14.11 3.28 -39.10
C ARG A 312 -15.63 3.42 -39.01
N LYS A 313 -16.14 4.64 -38.95
CA LYS A 313 -17.58 4.86 -39.06
C LYS A 313 -17.94 4.49 -40.49
N VAL A 314 -18.47 3.29 -40.66
CA VAL A 314 -18.97 2.79 -41.93
C VAL A 314 -20.47 3.00 -41.94
N ILE A 315 -20.95 3.81 -42.88
CA ILE A 315 -22.38 3.91 -43.17
C ILE A 315 -22.65 2.94 -44.32
N GLU A 316 -23.47 1.92 -44.06
CA GLU A 316 -24.00 1.05 -45.11
C GLU A 316 -25.46 1.41 -45.38
N LEU A 317 -25.76 1.81 -46.61
CA LEU A 317 -27.10 2.12 -47.10
C LEU A 317 -27.49 1.10 -48.16
N GLU A 318 -28.64 0.46 -47.98
CA GLU A 318 -29.28 -0.35 -49.01
C GLU A 318 -30.35 0.48 -49.72
N TYR A 319 -30.33 0.48 -51.05
CA TYR A 319 -31.28 1.22 -51.87
C TYR A 319 -31.58 0.48 -53.17
N LEU A 320 -32.73 0.75 -53.78
CA LEU A 320 -33.08 0.23 -55.10
C LEU A 320 -32.63 1.23 -56.18
N ASP A 321 -31.91 0.75 -57.20
CA ASP A 321 -31.57 1.58 -58.36
C ASP A 321 -32.80 1.85 -59.25
N GLU A 322 -32.66 2.69 -60.27
CA GLU A 322 -33.77 3.06 -61.17
C GLU A 322 -34.37 1.86 -61.93
N GLU A 323 -33.65 0.74 -61.97
CA GLU A 323 -34.09 -0.53 -62.56
C GLU A 323 -34.68 -1.49 -61.51
N GLY A 324 -34.87 -1.03 -60.27
CA GLY A 324 -35.45 -1.81 -59.17
C GLY A 324 -34.51 -2.86 -58.59
N ARG A 325 -33.19 -2.78 -58.83
CA ARG A 325 -32.22 -3.72 -58.28
C ARG A 325 -31.66 -3.21 -56.96
N ASN A 326 -31.52 -4.11 -55.99
CA ASN A 326 -30.97 -3.76 -54.69
C ASN A 326 -29.46 -3.49 -54.79
N ARG A 327 -29.03 -2.33 -54.33
CA ARG A 327 -27.65 -1.85 -54.32
C ARG A 327 -27.25 -1.50 -52.89
N ARG A 328 -25.98 -1.70 -52.57
CA ARG A 328 -25.40 -1.32 -51.28
C ARG A 328 -24.34 -0.24 -51.50
N LEU A 329 -24.49 0.89 -50.81
CA LEU A 329 -23.48 1.94 -50.74
C LEU A 329 -22.78 1.85 -49.39
N ARG A 330 -21.45 1.73 -49.42
CA ARG A 330 -20.60 1.71 -48.23
C ARG A 330 -19.76 2.98 -48.22
N ILE A 331 -19.95 3.81 -47.21
CA ILE A 331 -19.20 5.05 -47.01
C ILE A 331 -18.28 4.85 -45.81
N GLU A 332 -16.98 4.89 -46.05
CA GLU A 332 -15.97 4.90 -44.98
C GLU A 332 -15.64 6.35 -44.66
N LEU A 333 -15.93 6.79 -43.44
CA LEU A 333 -15.60 8.13 -42.99
C LEU A 333 -14.17 8.14 -42.46
N GLU A 334 -13.29 8.90 -43.12
CA GLU A 334 -12.00 9.28 -42.57
C GLU A 334 -12.16 10.53 -41.68
N GLU A 335 -11.45 10.55 -40.54
CA GLU A 335 -11.29 11.73 -39.69
C GLU A 335 -10.05 12.52 -40.13
#